data_AF-U4VJV0-F1
#
_entry.id   AF-U4VJV0-F1
#
_cell.length_a   1.000
_cell.length_b   1.000
_cell.length_c   1.000
_cell.angle_alpha   90.00
_cell.angle_beta   90.00
_cell.angle_gamma   90.00
#
_symmetry.space_group_name_H-M   'P 1'
#
loop_
_entity.id
_entity.type
_entity.pdbx_description
1 polymer ?
#
loop_
_entity_poly.entity_id
_entity_poly.type
_entity_poly.pdbx_seq_one_letter_code
_entity_poly.pdbx_strand_id
1 'polypeptide(L)'
;MRRILKFAGGALLAILLGAIVWLAVKPPELLRVGTGYAAKIVCSNVFIAGRDAASVLADDVQAPGNPLLRFLNASVDKDRGSITARIFGFFAPSTATYRPALGCANIHESDLRLELPTGGPQVPAEPIQIESDPAIQAVIENDALAGPGMRAIAVIRDGKLIAEKYGPGFSADTPLLGGWSMTKSVMATLIGMRIAEGRMATERTDLLPEWKNDGRSKISLANLLAMNSGLRFDEDYGTVRMSRVCFFSNLT
;
A
#
# COMPACT_ATOMS: atom_id res chain seq x y z
N MET A 1 30.38 -31.68 -33.24
CA MET A 1 30.10 -30.96 -31.97
C MET A 1 30.09 -29.42 -32.08
N ARG A 2 31.16 -28.74 -32.53
CA ARG A 2 31.22 -27.25 -32.57
C ARG A 2 30.12 -26.54 -33.39
N ARG A 3 29.63 -27.11 -34.50
CA ARG A 3 28.56 -26.50 -35.31
C ARG A 3 27.19 -26.59 -34.63
N ILE A 4 26.86 -27.74 -34.04
CA ILE A 4 25.61 -27.95 -33.29
C ILE A 4 25.55 -27.01 -32.08
N LEU A 5 26.68 -26.80 -31.39
CA LEU A 5 26.75 -25.85 -30.26
C LEU A 5 26.53 -24.40 -30.70
N LYS A 6 26.98 -24.01 -31.91
CA LYS A 6 26.73 -22.68 -32.48
C LYS A 6 25.28 -22.48 -32.91
N PHE A 7 24.66 -23.51 -33.51
CA PHE A 7 23.23 -23.47 -33.86
C PHE A 7 22.33 -23.47 -32.63
N ALA A 8 22.64 -24.29 -31.62
CA ALA A 8 21.94 -24.28 -30.34
C ALA A 8 22.10 -22.94 -29.63
N GLY A 9 23.30 -22.35 -29.62
CA GLY A 9 23.54 -21.01 -29.06
C GLY A 9 22.79 -19.90 -29.81
N GLY A 10 22.75 -19.97 -31.15
CA GLY A 10 22.00 -19.02 -31.97
C GLY A 10 20.48 -19.12 -31.78
N ALA A 11 19.95 -20.34 -31.68
CA ALA A 11 18.54 -20.56 -31.38
C ALA A 11 18.16 -20.08 -29.97
N LEU A 12 19.03 -20.33 -28.96
CA LEU A 12 18.82 -19.84 -27.61
C LEU A 12 18.83 -18.30 -27.54
N LEU A 13 19.74 -17.66 -28.27
CA LEU A 13 19.82 -16.20 -28.38
C LEU A 13 18.57 -15.62 -29.04
N ALA A 14 18.08 -16.25 -30.11
CA ALA A 14 16.86 -15.82 -30.79
C ALA A 14 15.62 -15.96 -29.88
N ILE A 15 15.53 -17.03 -29.10
CA ILE A 15 14.45 -17.23 -28.11
C ILE A 15 14.55 -16.18 -27.00
N LEU A 16 15.75 -15.89 -26.48
CA LEU A 16 15.96 -14.85 -25.46
C LEU A 16 15.59 -13.46 -25.99
N LEU A 17 16.01 -13.11 -27.21
CA LEU A 17 15.66 -11.84 -27.84
C LEU A 17 14.15 -11.75 -28.11
N GLY A 18 13.53 -12.84 -28.58
CA GLY A 18 12.08 -12.91 -28.75
C GLY A 18 11.32 -12.72 -27.44
N ALA A 19 11.78 -13.34 -26.35
CA ALA A 19 11.22 -13.16 -25.02
C ALA A 19 11.39 -11.71 -24.51
N ILE A 20 12.56 -11.10 -24.70
CA ILE A 20 12.83 -9.70 -24.34
C ILE A 20 11.90 -8.74 -25.10
N VAL A 21 11.77 -8.91 -26.41
CA VAL A 21 10.87 -8.08 -27.24
C VAL A 21 9.43 -8.28 -26.80
N TRP A 22 9.01 -9.53 -26.52
CA TRP A 22 7.67 -9.82 -26.02
C TRP A 22 7.40 -9.15 -24.66
N LEU A 23 8.33 -9.25 -23.71
CA LEU A 23 8.27 -8.59 -22.40
C LEU A 23 8.24 -7.06 -22.50
N ALA A 24 8.91 -6.48 -23.50
CA ALA A 24 8.90 -5.05 -23.75
C ALA A 24 7.56 -4.56 -24.35
N VAL A 25 6.97 -5.33 -25.28
CA VAL A 25 5.75 -4.93 -25.99
C VAL A 25 4.48 -5.26 -25.20
N LYS A 26 4.44 -6.41 -24.52
CA LYS A 26 3.32 -6.84 -23.66
C LYS A 26 3.85 -7.39 -22.34
N PRO A 27 4.30 -6.50 -21.43
CA PRO A 27 4.69 -6.96 -20.10
C PRO A 27 3.47 -7.59 -19.41
N PRO A 28 3.62 -8.77 -18.79
CA PRO A 28 2.54 -9.39 -18.04
C PRO A 28 2.03 -8.44 -16.95
N GLU A 29 0.71 -8.46 -16.71
CA GLU A 29 0.03 -7.56 -15.78
C GLU A 29 0.64 -7.57 -14.37
N LEU A 30 1.17 -8.71 -13.93
CA LEU A 30 1.87 -8.83 -12.65
C LEU A 30 3.06 -7.86 -12.52
N LEU A 31 3.83 -7.66 -13.60
CA LEU A 31 4.99 -6.75 -13.59
C LEU A 31 4.54 -5.28 -13.56
N ARG A 32 3.41 -4.97 -14.22
CA ARG A 32 2.79 -3.63 -14.18
C ARG A 32 2.24 -3.31 -12.80
N VAL A 33 1.62 -4.29 -12.14
CA VAL A 33 1.15 -4.15 -10.75
C VAL A 33 2.33 -3.94 -9.81
N GLY A 34 3.41 -4.73 -9.95
CA GLY A 34 4.60 -4.59 -9.11
C GLY A 34 5.31 -3.24 -9.27
N THR A 35 5.49 -2.75 -10.50
CA THR A 35 6.09 -1.44 -10.75
C THR A 35 5.18 -0.29 -10.32
N GLY A 36 3.86 -0.40 -10.52
CA GLY A 36 2.90 0.59 -10.03
C GLY A 36 2.81 0.65 -8.50
N TYR A 37 2.88 -0.51 -7.84
CA TYR A 37 3.00 -0.58 -6.37
C TYR A 37 4.29 0.09 -5.90
N ALA A 38 5.44 -0.26 -6.50
CA ALA A 38 6.73 0.33 -6.17
C ALA A 38 6.73 1.86 -6.35
N ALA A 39 6.27 2.36 -7.51
CA ALA A 39 6.20 3.79 -7.80
C ALA A 39 5.36 4.54 -6.75
N LYS A 40 4.17 4.01 -6.41
CA LYS A 40 3.27 4.59 -5.41
C LYS A 40 3.88 4.63 -4.01
N ILE A 41 4.45 3.52 -3.55
CA ILE A 41 5.03 3.40 -2.21
C ILE A 41 6.25 4.30 -2.05
N VAL A 42 7.16 4.28 -3.03
CA VAL A 42 8.35 5.14 -3.02
C VAL A 42 7.95 6.61 -3.10
N CYS A 43 6.99 6.97 -3.97
CA CYS A 43 6.53 8.37 -4.07
C CYS A 43 5.99 8.88 -2.75
N SER A 44 5.13 8.08 -2.10
CA SER A 44 4.51 8.48 -0.85
C SER A 44 5.57 8.66 0.25
N ASN A 45 6.51 7.71 0.39
CA ASN A 45 7.53 7.81 1.44
C ASN A 45 8.56 8.94 1.18
N VAL A 46 8.91 9.22 -0.08
CA VAL A 46 9.88 10.28 -0.40
C VAL A 46 9.25 11.67 -0.25
N PHE A 47 8.08 11.91 -0.84
CA PHE A 47 7.48 13.24 -0.89
C PHE A 47 6.59 13.59 0.31
N ILE A 48 6.04 12.59 1.01
CA ILE A 48 5.21 12.83 2.21
C ILE A 48 6.01 12.56 3.49
N ALA A 49 6.73 11.44 3.56
CA ALA A 49 7.47 11.07 4.78
C ALA A 49 8.95 11.51 4.77
N GLY A 50 9.45 12.11 3.69
CA GLY A 50 10.83 12.61 3.61
C GLY A 50 11.91 11.52 3.64
N ARG A 51 11.56 10.27 3.37
CA ARG A 51 12.49 9.12 3.45
C ARG A 51 13.33 8.97 2.19
N ASP A 52 14.48 8.30 2.32
CA ASP A 52 15.32 7.96 1.18
C ASP A 52 14.66 6.89 0.29
N ALA A 53 14.74 7.10 -1.03
CA ALA A 53 14.08 6.24 -2.01
C ALA A 53 14.68 4.83 -2.07
N ALA A 54 15.99 4.69 -1.86
CA ALA A 54 16.66 3.40 -1.91
C ALA A 54 16.37 2.55 -0.66
N SER A 55 16.36 3.17 0.53
CA SER A 55 15.91 2.48 1.76
C SER A 55 14.46 2.03 1.64
N VAL A 56 13.55 2.90 1.17
CA VAL A 56 12.13 2.51 0.98
C VAL A 56 12.02 1.36 -0.02
N LEU A 57 12.75 1.40 -1.13
CA LEU A 57 12.72 0.31 -2.10
C LEU A 57 13.21 -1.01 -1.48
N ALA A 58 14.29 -1.00 -0.70
CA ALA A 58 14.83 -2.19 -0.05
C ALA A 58 13.88 -2.73 1.04
N ASP A 59 13.43 -1.86 1.95
CA ASP A 59 12.76 -2.23 3.19
C ASP A 59 11.24 -2.39 3.03
N ASP A 60 10.61 -1.61 2.14
CA ASP A 60 9.15 -1.59 1.96
C ASP A 60 8.69 -2.35 0.70
N VAL A 61 9.50 -2.38 -0.35
CA VAL A 61 9.08 -2.93 -1.66
C VAL A 61 9.75 -4.25 -1.98
N GLN A 62 11.04 -4.42 -1.67
CA GLN A 62 11.82 -5.62 -2.01
C GLN A 62 11.91 -6.64 -0.88
N ALA A 63 11.67 -6.21 0.37
CA ALA A 63 11.58 -7.06 1.55
C ALA A 63 10.52 -8.20 1.46
N PRO A 64 9.37 -8.07 0.74
CA PRO A 64 8.41 -9.16 0.62
C PRO A 64 8.92 -10.26 -0.33
N GLY A 65 9.78 -11.15 0.17
CA GLY A 65 9.97 -12.56 -0.20
C GLY A 65 10.29 -12.99 -1.65
N ASN A 66 10.04 -12.18 -2.68
CA ASN A 66 10.19 -12.58 -4.08
C ASN A 66 11.51 -12.07 -4.67
N PRO A 67 12.43 -12.98 -5.07
CA PRO A 67 13.73 -12.62 -5.64
C PRO A 67 13.65 -11.69 -6.87
N LEU A 68 12.54 -11.71 -7.62
CA LEU A 68 12.35 -10.86 -8.78
C LEU A 68 12.24 -9.36 -8.43
N LEU A 69 11.80 -9.04 -7.20
CA LEU A 69 11.65 -7.64 -6.77
C LEU A 69 13.00 -6.94 -6.63
N ARG A 70 14.11 -7.68 -6.43
CA ARG A 70 15.48 -7.13 -6.36
C ARG A 70 15.91 -6.41 -7.65
N PHE A 71 15.27 -6.73 -8.78
CA PHE A 71 15.56 -6.09 -10.06
C PHE A 71 14.71 -4.84 -10.31
N LEU A 72 13.80 -4.50 -9.41
CA LEU A 72 13.10 -3.22 -9.44
C LEU A 72 14.07 -2.10 -9.13
N ASN A 73 13.96 -1.02 -9.90
CA ASN A 73 14.67 0.22 -9.70
C ASN A 73 13.66 1.37 -9.70
N ALA A 74 13.88 2.35 -8.84
CA ALA A 74 13.07 3.57 -8.77
C ALA A 74 13.95 4.78 -9.05
N SER A 75 13.53 5.63 -9.98
CA SER A 75 14.17 6.91 -10.30
C SER A 75 13.29 8.04 -9.80
N VAL A 76 13.87 8.95 -9.03
CA VAL A 76 13.16 10.09 -8.45
C VAL A 76 13.47 11.35 -9.24
N ASP A 77 12.43 12.04 -9.71
CA ASP A 77 12.48 13.37 -10.28
C ASP A 77 11.90 14.35 -9.26
N LYS A 78 12.79 15.04 -8.53
CA LYS A 78 12.40 15.98 -7.47
C LYS A 78 11.77 17.25 -8.03
N ASP A 79 12.19 17.69 -9.21
CA ASP A 79 11.71 18.92 -9.84
C ASP A 79 10.25 18.79 -10.27
N ARG A 80 9.89 17.62 -10.80
CA ARG A 80 8.51 17.31 -11.21
C ARG A 80 7.65 16.69 -10.11
N GLY A 81 8.24 16.39 -8.95
CA GLY A 81 7.55 15.68 -7.88
C GLY A 81 7.10 14.28 -8.28
N SER A 82 7.87 13.57 -9.12
CA SER A 82 7.45 12.30 -9.71
C SER A 82 8.50 11.19 -9.54
N ILE A 83 8.05 9.95 -9.50
CA ILE A 83 8.89 8.76 -9.39
C ILE A 83 8.50 7.77 -10.46
N THR A 84 9.50 7.22 -11.15
CA THR A 84 9.28 6.13 -12.11
C THR A 84 9.96 4.86 -11.63
N ALA A 85 9.19 3.79 -11.48
CA ALA A 85 9.68 2.45 -11.19
C ALA A 85 9.79 1.61 -12.48
N ARG A 86 10.84 0.81 -12.59
CA ARG A 86 11.13 -0.05 -13.75
C ARG A 86 11.74 -1.37 -13.28
N ILE A 87 11.54 -2.45 -14.04
CA ILE A 87 12.20 -3.75 -13.80
C ILE A 87 13.41 -3.87 -14.73
N PHE A 88 14.55 -4.32 -14.19
CA PHE A 88 15.85 -4.35 -14.88
C PHE A 88 16.26 -2.98 -15.48
N GLY A 89 15.66 -1.88 -15.02
CA GLY A 89 15.92 -0.52 -15.49
C GLY A 89 15.14 -0.08 -16.74
N PHE A 90 14.42 -0.96 -17.42
CA PHE A 90 13.73 -0.60 -18.68
C PHE A 90 12.36 -1.24 -18.91
N PHE A 91 12.04 -2.36 -18.24
CA PHE A 91 10.75 -3.03 -18.45
C PHE A 91 9.63 -2.46 -17.57
N ALA A 92 8.41 -2.47 -18.13
CA ALA A 92 7.15 -2.12 -17.47
C ALA A 92 7.22 -0.81 -16.66
N PRO A 93 7.58 0.33 -17.26
CA PRO A 93 7.68 1.59 -16.52
C PRO A 93 6.31 1.98 -15.93
N SER A 94 6.30 2.35 -14.64
CA SER A 94 5.15 2.94 -13.99
C SER A 94 5.56 4.20 -13.24
N THR A 95 4.77 5.26 -13.36
CA THR A 95 5.06 6.58 -12.79
C THR A 95 4.02 6.97 -11.77
N ALA A 96 4.48 7.47 -10.63
CA ALA A 96 3.65 8.09 -9.61
C ALA A 96 4.06 9.54 -9.41
N THR A 97 3.09 10.44 -9.24
CA THR A 97 3.34 11.87 -9.02
C THR A 97 2.72 12.31 -7.71
N TYR A 98 3.49 13.11 -6.97
CA TYR A 98 3.06 13.79 -5.77
C TYR A 98 2.18 14.98 -6.11
N ARG A 99 1.02 15.05 -5.44
CA ARG A 99 0.09 16.17 -5.55
C ARG A 99 -0.02 16.83 -4.18
N PRO A 100 0.23 18.14 -4.08
CA PRO A 100 0.04 18.88 -2.83
C PRO A 100 -1.35 18.62 -2.26
N ALA A 101 -1.43 18.39 -0.95
CA ALA A 101 -2.65 18.05 -0.19
C ALA A 101 -3.40 16.74 -0.55
N LEU A 102 -3.11 16.10 -1.69
CA LEU A 102 -3.74 14.84 -2.11
C LEU A 102 -2.81 13.62 -1.98
N GLY A 103 -1.52 13.87 -1.78
CA GLY A 103 -0.49 12.83 -1.75
C GLY A 103 -0.15 12.30 -3.14
N CYS A 104 0.56 11.16 -3.18
CA CYS A 104 0.99 10.57 -4.44
C CYS A 104 -0.11 9.79 -5.15
N ALA A 105 -0.09 9.69 -6.48
CA ALA A 105 -0.93 8.76 -7.24
C ALA A 105 -0.21 8.25 -8.49
N ASN A 106 -0.56 7.03 -8.92
CA ASN A 106 -0.06 6.47 -10.18
C ASN A 106 -0.72 7.18 -11.36
N ILE A 107 0.07 7.51 -12.38
CA ILE A 107 -0.40 8.12 -13.62
C ILE A 107 -0.69 7.00 -14.63
N HIS A 108 -1.87 7.04 -15.20
CA HIS A 108 -2.28 6.22 -16.35
C HIS A 108 -2.56 7.14 -17.55
N GLU A 109 -2.59 6.58 -18.77
CA GLU A 109 -2.71 7.34 -20.03
C GLU A 109 -3.93 8.29 -20.06
N SER A 110 -5.07 7.88 -19.50
CA SER A 110 -6.17 8.79 -19.20
C SER A 110 -6.02 9.36 -17.79
N ASP A 111 -5.19 10.39 -17.67
CA ASP A 111 -5.02 11.13 -16.42
C ASP A 111 -6.31 11.91 -16.13
N LEU A 112 -7.24 11.27 -15.40
CA LEU A 112 -8.45 11.91 -14.87
C LEU A 112 -8.05 12.81 -13.70
N ARG A 113 -7.35 13.91 -14.02
CA ARG A 113 -6.95 14.95 -13.08
C ARG A 113 -8.19 15.68 -12.60
N LEU A 114 -8.77 15.22 -11.50
CA LEU A 114 -9.62 16.11 -10.70
C LEU A 114 -8.69 17.08 -9.99
N GLU A 115 -8.66 18.34 -10.44
CA GLU A 115 -8.11 19.44 -9.65
C GLU A 115 -9.03 19.63 -8.45
N LEU A 116 -8.65 18.99 -7.34
CA LEU A 116 -9.33 19.21 -6.07
C LEU A 116 -8.78 20.48 -5.43
N PRO A 117 -9.63 21.36 -4.88
CA PRO A 117 -9.17 22.53 -4.16
C PRO A 117 -8.23 22.11 -3.02
N THR A 118 -7.01 22.65 -3.05
CA THR A 118 -6.01 22.48 -2.00
C THR A 118 -6.44 23.32 -0.79
N GLY A 119 -6.98 22.69 0.24
CA GLY A 119 -7.41 23.41 1.45
C GLY A 119 -8.60 22.80 2.18
N GLY A 120 -8.64 21.47 2.34
CA GLY A 120 -9.59 20.87 3.27
C GLY A 120 -9.41 21.43 4.69
N PRO A 121 -10.45 21.39 5.55
CA PRO A 121 -10.33 21.90 6.92
C PRO A 121 -9.14 21.24 7.62
N GLN A 122 -8.14 22.03 7.94
CA GLN A 122 -7.07 21.63 8.83
C GLN A 122 -7.70 21.59 10.22
N VAL A 123 -8.10 20.39 10.67
CA VAL A 123 -8.49 20.23 12.08
C VAL A 123 -7.20 20.33 12.87
N PRO A 124 -7.03 21.36 13.72
CA PRO A 124 -5.83 21.46 14.55
C PRO A 124 -5.78 20.20 15.42
N ALA A 125 -4.68 19.45 15.32
CA ALA A 125 -4.46 18.37 16.27
C ALA A 125 -4.21 19.01 17.64
N GLU A 126 -5.01 18.65 18.64
CA GLU A 126 -4.69 19.01 20.01
C GLU A 126 -3.35 18.34 20.39
N PRO A 127 -2.38 19.08 20.93
CA PRO A 127 -1.12 18.50 21.38
C PRO A 127 -1.41 17.44 22.43
N ILE A 128 -0.93 16.22 22.20
CA ILE A 128 -1.03 15.15 23.19
C ILE A 128 -0.12 15.51 24.36
N GLN A 129 -0.64 15.38 25.59
CA GLN A 129 0.15 15.59 26.80
C GLN A 129 1.15 14.45 26.96
N ILE A 130 2.42 14.78 27.22
CA ILE A 130 3.49 13.80 27.43
C ILE A 130 3.73 13.65 28.93
N GLU A 131 3.56 12.42 29.45
CA GLU A 131 3.80 12.06 30.84
C GLU A 131 4.55 10.73 30.90
N SER A 132 5.87 10.79 30.72
CA SER A 132 6.70 9.58 30.61
C SER A 132 6.66 8.73 31.88
N ASP A 133 6.34 7.44 31.71
CA ASP A 133 6.41 6.40 32.74
C ASP A 133 7.68 5.57 32.51
N PRO A 134 8.73 5.72 33.36
CA PRO A 134 10.01 5.03 33.17
C PRO A 134 9.89 3.51 33.16
N ALA A 135 8.90 2.94 33.88
CA ALA A 135 8.72 1.50 33.95
C ALA A 135 8.22 0.96 32.60
N ILE A 136 7.31 1.68 31.94
CA ILE A 136 6.80 1.30 30.62
C ILE A 136 7.83 1.63 29.54
N GLN A 137 8.56 2.74 29.67
CA GLN A 137 9.65 3.10 28.78
C GLN A 137 10.71 1.98 28.71
N ALA A 138 11.13 1.44 29.86
CA ALA A 138 12.09 0.34 29.92
C ALA A 138 11.60 -0.94 29.22
N VAL A 139 10.28 -1.20 29.22
CA VAL A 139 9.69 -2.36 28.53
C VAL A 139 9.76 -2.19 27.02
N ILE A 140 9.37 -1.02 26.50
CA ILE A 140 9.39 -0.80 25.04
C ILE A 140 10.81 -0.68 24.49
N GLU A 141 11.77 -0.23 25.31
CA GLU A 141 13.19 -0.18 24.96
C GLU A 141 13.81 -1.55 24.73
N ASN A 142 13.22 -2.63 25.25
CA ASN A 142 13.69 -3.98 25.00
C ASN A 142 13.46 -4.41 23.54
N ASP A 143 14.55 -4.51 22.77
CA ASP A 143 14.53 -4.91 21.36
C ASP A 143 13.95 -6.32 21.12
N ALA A 144 14.08 -7.22 22.10
CA ALA A 144 13.48 -8.55 22.00
C ALA A 144 11.94 -8.50 22.04
N LEU A 145 11.36 -7.49 22.69
CA LEU A 145 9.91 -7.29 22.76
C LEU A 145 9.37 -6.48 21.57
N ALA A 146 10.16 -5.54 21.05
CA ALA A 146 9.80 -4.76 19.87
C ALA A 146 9.77 -5.60 18.58
N GLY A 147 10.68 -6.57 18.47
CA GLY A 147 10.81 -7.43 17.30
C GLY A 147 11.56 -6.77 16.12
N PRO A 148 12.01 -7.57 15.15
CA PRO A 148 12.76 -7.07 14.00
C PRO A 148 11.87 -6.22 13.09
N GLY A 149 12.39 -5.06 12.65
CA GLY A 149 11.68 -4.18 11.72
C GLY A 149 10.64 -3.24 12.36
N MET A 150 10.63 -3.12 13.69
CA MET A 150 9.81 -2.14 14.42
C MET A 150 10.10 -0.71 13.91
N ARG A 151 9.04 0.03 13.54
CA ARG A 151 9.13 1.43 13.07
C ARG A 151 8.78 2.44 14.14
N ALA A 152 7.72 2.18 14.89
CA ALA A 152 7.33 2.99 16.03
C ALA A 152 6.46 2.17 17.00
N ILE A 153 6.59 2.47 18.29
CA ILE A 153 5.70 2.04 19.36
C ILE A 153 5.33 3.31 20.13
N ALA A 154 4.05 3.50 20.38
CA ALA A 154 3.55 4.58 21.23
C ALA A 154 2.51 4.00 22.19
N VAL A 155 2.60 4.38 23.47
CA VAL A 155 1.68 3.94 24.51
C VAL A 155 0.94 5.14 25.06
N ILE A 156 -0.38 5.12 24.95
CA ILE A 156 -1.27 6.18 25.44
C ILE A 156 -2.08 5.63 26.62
N ARG A 157 -2.10 6.38 27.72
CA ARG A 157 -2.90 6.09 28.92
C ARG A 157 -3.65 7.35 29.32
N ASP A 158 -4.97 7.27 29.49
CA ASP A 158 -5.81 8.41 29.89
C ASP A 158 -5.65 9.66 29.01
N GLY A 159 -5.46 9.46 27.70
CA GLY A 159 -5.25 10.55 26.74
C GLY A 159 -3.85 11.17 26.74
N LYS A 160 -2.92 10.62 27.54
CA LYS A 160 -1.54 11.07 27.64
C LYS A 160 -0.58 10.07 27.04
N LEU A 161 0.45 10.56 26.35
CA LEU A 161 1.54 9.74 25.83
C LEU A 161 2.52 9.45 26.96
N ILE A 162 2.65 8.17 27.31
CA ILE A 162 3.43 7.74 28.48
C ILE A 162 4.74 7.04 28.13
N ALA A 163 4.89 6.55 26.90
CA ALA A 163 6.10 5.93 26.41
C ALA A 163 6.09 5.90 24.88
N GLU A 164 7.24 6.11 24.27
CA GLU A 164 7.43 6.03 22.83
C GLU A 164 8.82 5.49 22.46
N LYS A 165 8.87 4.77 21.34
CA LYS A 165 10.12 4.26 20.76
C LYS A 165 10.01 4.26 19.25
N TYR A 166 11.04 4.75 18.58
CA TYR A 166 11.12 4.79 17.12
C TYR A 166 12.24 3.91 16.61
N GLY A 167 12.03 3.30 15.44
CA GLY A 167 13.05 2.55 14.73
C GLY A 167 14.05 3.48 14.03
N PRO A 168 15.16 2.93 13.50
CA PRO A 168 16.15 3.72 12.77
C PRO A 168 15.52 4.48 11.58
N GLY A 169 15.74 5.80 11.51
CA GLY A 169 15.22 6.65 10.44
C GLY A 169 13.73 7.03 10.58
N PHE A 170 13.09 6.71 11.70
CA PHE A 170 11.74 7.15 12.05
C PHE A 170 11.78 8.07 13.27
N SER A 171 10.83 9.00 13.33
CA SER A 171 10.66 9.94 14.44
C SER A 171 9.17 10.25 14.64
N ALA A 172 8.84 11.01 15.68
CA ALA A 172 7.48 11.46 15.95
C ALA A 172 6.85 12.21 14.77
N ASP A 173 7.66 12.96 14.02
CA ASP A 173 7.20 13.77 12.88
C ASP A 173 7.12 12.97 11.57
N THR A 174 7.55 11.71 11.55
CA THR A 174 7.58 10.88 10.34
C THR A 174 6.25 10.14 10.16
N PRO A 175 5.44 10.48 9.16
CA PRO A 175 4.19 9.76 8.89
C PRO A 175 4.45 8.32 8.49
N LEU A 176 3.82 7.37 9.18
CA LEU A 176 3.87 5.96 8.81
C LEU A 176 2.81 5.65 7.76
N LEU A 177 3.22 5.63 6.49
CA LEU A 177 2.30 5.52 5.35
C LEU A 177 1.85 4.07 5.06
N GLY A 178 2.29 3.09 5.85
CA GLY A 178 1.91 1.69 5.76
C GLY A 178 0.71 1.33 6.65
N GLY A 179 -0.42 2.03 6.50
CA GLY A 179 -1.61 1.76 7.32
C GLY A 179 -2.24 0.38 7.07
N TRP A 180 -2.02 -0.21 5.89
CA TRP A 180 -2.54 -1.54 5.51
C TRP A 180 -4.00 -1.75 5.95
N SER A 181 -4.30 -2.84 6.67
CA SER A 181 -5.64 -3.10 7.20
C SER A 181 -6.04 -2.22 8.38
N MET A 182 -5.12 -1.49 9.03
CA MET A 182 -5.49 -0.53 10.09
C MET A 182 -6.38 0.58 9.52
N THR A 183 -6.19 0.96 8.25
CA THR A 183 -7.01 1.95 7.56
C THR A 183 -8.50 1.55 7.50
N LYS A 184 -8.82 0.24 7.55
CA LYS A 184 -10.22 -0.24 7.58
C LYS A 184 -10.96 0.24 8.84
N SER A 185 -10.28 0.27 9.98
CA SER A 185 -10.86 0.77 11.24
C SER A 185 -11.21 2.25 11.14
N VAL A 186 -10.32 3.07 10.55
CA VAL A 186 -10.58 4.50 10.33
C VAL A 186 -11.80 4.68 9.43
N MET A 187 -11.90 3.92 8.34
CA MET A 187 -13.07 3.95 7.46
C MET A 187 -14.35 3.52 8.19
N ALA A 188 -14.29 2.49 9.03
CA ALA A 188 -15.42 2.05 9.83
C ALA A 188 -15.88 3.13 10.84
N THR A 189 -14.94 3.83 11.49
CA THR A 189 -15.25 4.97 12.37
C THR A 189 -15.94 6.10 11.62
N LEU A 190 -15.43 6.48 10.44
CA LEU A 190 -16.06 7.51 9.61
C LEU A 190 -17.49 7.14 9.20
N ILE A 191 -17.72 5.86 8.86
CA ILE A 191 -19.07 5.35 8.57
C ILE A 191 -19.95 5.42 9.81
N GLY A 192 -19.43 5.00 10.97
CA GLY A 192 -20.12 5.10 12.26
C GLY A 192 -20.55 6.52 12.62
N MET A 193 -19.70 7.51 12.39
CA MET A 193 -20.05 8.93 12.57
C MET A 193 -21.20 9.36 11.67
N ARG A 194 -21.20 8.96 10.39
CA ARG A 194 -22.29 9.28 9.46
C ARG A 194 -23.61 8.58 9.81
N ILE A 195 -23.54 7.40 10.42
CA ILE A 195 -24.71 6.71 10.98
C ILE A 195 -25.25 7.47 12.19
N ALA A 196 -24.38 7.93 13.10
CA ALA A 196 -24.78 8.74 14.25
C ALA A 196 -25.41 10.08 13.85
N GLU A 197 -24.96 10.68 12.75
CA GLU A 197 -25.56 11.88 12.14
C GLU A 197 -26.92 11.59 11.46
N GLY A 198 -27.39 10.34 11.41
CA GLY A 198 -28.63 9.94 10.71
C GLY A 198 -28.53 10.01 9.18
N ARG A 199 -27.33 10.21 8.63
CA ARG A 199 -27.10 10.32 7.17
C ARG A 199 -26.87 8.98 6.49
N MET A 200 -26.70 7.92 7.27
CA MET A 200 -26.48 6.55 6.80
C MET A 200 -27.16 5.56 7.75
N ALA A 201 -27.50 4.36 7.26
CA ALA A 201 -28.13 3.30 8.06
C ALA A 201 -27.43 1.97 7.80
N THR A 202 -27.30 1.14 8.84
CA THR A 202 -26.66 -0.19 8.79
C THR A 202 -27.42 -1.15 7.88
N GLU A 203 -28.75 -1.07 7.90
CA GLU A 203 -29.64 -1.91 7.10
C GLU A 203 -29.77 -1.48 5.65
N ARG A 204 -29.08 -0.39 5.25
CA ARG A 204 -29.14 0.10 3.87
C ARG A 204 -28.59 -0.98 2.92
N THR A 205 -29.44 -1.41 2.01
CA THR A 205 -29.12 -2.25 0.85
C THR A 205 -29.03 -1.39 -0.40
N ASP A 206 -28.70 -1.99 -1.55
CA ASP A 206 -28.53 -1.26 -2.82
C ASP A 206 -27.51 -0.11 -2.73
N LEU A 207 -26.31 -0.44 -2.24
CA LEU A 207 -25.27 0.53 -1.94
C LEU A 207 -24.60 1.14 -3.18
N LEU A 208 -24.56 0.38 -4.28
CA LEU A 208 -23.86 0.74 -5.51
C LEU A 208 -24.79 0.58 -6.72
N PRO A 209 -24.87 1.57 -7.62
CA PRO A 209 -25.68 1.50 -8.84
C PRO A 209 -25.40 0.25 -9.69
N GLU A 210 -24.16 -0.24 -9.68
CA GLU A 210 -23.68 -1.40 -10.42
C GLU A 210 -24.23 -2.73 -9.88
N TRP A 211 -24.70 -2.77 -8.63
CA TRP A 211 -25.20 -3.99 -7.98
C TRP A 211 -26.72 -4.14 -8.09
N LYS A 212 -27.42 -3.13 -8.64
CA LYS A 212 -28.89 -3.11 -8.74
C LYS A 212 -29.50 -4.34 -9.41
N ASN A 213 -28.81 -4.89 -10.40
CA ASN A 213 -29.32 -5.98 -11.24
C ASN A 213 -28.81 -7.37 -10.82
N ASP A 214 -28.11 -7.50 -9.70
CA ASP A 214 -27.56 -8.78 -9.25
C ASP A 214 -27.88 -9.08 -7.77
N GLY A 215 -27.52 -10.28 -7.32
CA GLY A 215 -27.76 -10.73 -5.95
C GLY A 215 -27.03 -9.92 -4.86
N ARG A 216 -26.04 -9.10 -5.24
CA ARG A 216 -25.27 -8.24 -4.34
C ARG A 216 -26.07 -7.00 -3.90
N SER A 217 -27.14 -6.64 -4.60
CA SER A 217 -28.11 -5.63 -4.17
C SER A 217 -28.65 -5.88 -2.75
N LYS A 218 -28.71 -7.16 -2.31
CA LYS A 218 -29.19 -7.57 -0.98
C LYS A 218 -28.15 -7.42 0.14
N ILE A 219 -26.89 -7.11 -0.18
CA ILE A 219 -25.84 -6.97 0.81
C ILE A 219 -26.06 -5.64 1.55
N SER A 220 -26.30 -5.71 2.86
CA SER A 220 -26.43 -4.53 3.71
C SER A 220 -25.08 -3.90 4.04
N LEU A 221 -25.08 -2.64 4.46
CA LEU A 221 -23.89 -1.98 4.98
C LEU A 221 -23.32 -2.72 6.20
N ALA A 222 -24.17 -3.25 7.08
CA ALA A 222 -23.76 -4.09 8.20
C ALA A 222 -22.96 -5.32 7.75
N ASN A 223 -23.40 -5.99 6.68
CA ASN A 223 -22.70 -7.15 6.15
C ASN A 223 -21.30 -6.80 5.61
N LEU A 224 -21.12 -5.62 5.01
CA LEU A 224 -19.80 -5.16 4.56
C LEU A 224 -18.88 -4.81 5.73
N LEU A 225 -19.40 -4.09 6.75
CA LEU A 225 -18.63 -3.71 7.94
C LEU A 225 -18.19 -4.93 8.76
N ALA A 226 -19.01 -5.99 8.77
CA ALA A 226 -18.74 -7.24 9.47
C ALA A 226 -17.97 -8.27 8.62
N MET A 227 -17.54 -7.93 7.40
CA MET A 227 -16.89 -8.87 6.46
C MET A 227 -17.73 -10.12 6.15
N ASN A 228 -19.06 -9.99 6.16
CA ASN A 228 -20.05 -11.06 5.96
C ASN A 228 -20.87 -10.86 4.68
N SER A 229 -20.21 -10.44 3.60
CA SER A 229 -20.86 -10.09 2.34
C SER A 229 -21.15 -11.29 1.42
N GLY A 230 -20.57 -12.46 1.72
CA GLY A 230 -20.63 -13.65 0.86
C GLY A 230 -19.95 -13.48 -0.51
N LEU A 231 -19.21 -12.38 -0.72
CA LEU A 231 -18.45 -12.15 -1.95
C LEU A 231 -17.21 -13.03 -1.95
N ARG A 232 -17.09 -13.89 -2.95
CA ARG A 232 -15.89 -14.71 -3.12
C ARG A 232 -14.73 -13.81 -3.57
N PHE A 233 -13.78 -13.59 -2.67
CA PHE A 233 -12.55 -12.87 -2.93
C PHE A 233 -11.37 -13.83 -2.73
N ASP A 234 -10.46 -13.86 -3.71
CA ASP A 234 -9.22 -14.62 -3.62
C ASP A 234 -8.10 -13.67 -3.20
N GLU A 235 -7.72 -13.74 -1.93
CA GLU A 235 -6.67 -12.94 -1.33
C GLU A 235 -5.34 -13.73 -1.35
N ASP A 236 -4.92 -14.14 -2.55
CA ASP A 236 -3.63 -14.81 -2.73
C ASP A 236 -2.52 -13.78 -2.99
N TYR A 237 -1.72 -13.51 -1.95
CA TYR A 237 -0.51 -12.70 -2.01
C TYR A 237 0.75 -13.52 -2.37
N GLY A 238 0.60 -14.77 -2.82
CA GLY A 238 1.67 -15.73 -3.10
C GLY A 238 1.97 -16.66 -1.92
N THR A 239 3.18 -17.24 -1.86
CA THR A 239 3.60 -18.22 -0.82
C THR A 239 3.73 -17.65 0.59
N VAL A 240 3.22 -16.45 0.85
CA VAL A 240 3.16 -15.82 2.18
C VAL A 240 1.70 -15.48 2.49
N ARG A 241 0.98 -16.50 2.95
CA ARG A 241 -0.45 -16.45 3.28
C ARG A 241 -0.62 -15.72 4.63
N MET A 242 -0.85 -14.40 4.63
CA MET A 242 -0.91 -13.62 5.88
C MET A 242 -2.32 -13.52 6.49
N SER A 243 -3.39 -13.84 5.75
CA SER A 243 -4.75 -13.97 6.33
C SER A 243 -5.71 -14.63 5.34
N ARG A 244 -6.55 -15.55 5.83
CA ARG A 244 -7.72 -16.04 5.11
C ARG A 244 -8.92 -15.25 5.64
N VAL A 245 -9.38 -14.24 4.92
CA VAL A 245 -10.65 -13.57 5.24
C VAL A 245 -11.77 -14.52 4.78
N CYS A 246 -12.27 -15.33 5.70
CA CYS A 246 -13.47 -16.13 5.47
C CYS A 246 -14.68 -15.20 5.44
N PHE A 247 -15.11 -14.81 4.24
CA PHE A 247 -16.47 -14.29 4.04
C PHE A 247 -17.43 -15.45 4.32
N PHE A 248 -18.09 -15.43 5.47
CA PHE A 248 -19.13 -16.40 5.78
C PHE A 248 -20.29 -16.21 4.76
N SER A 249 -20.64 -17.28 4.08
CA SER A 249 -21.82 -17.32 3.22
C SER A 249 -23.01 -17.76 4.05
N ASN A 250 -23.66 -16.84 4.75
CA ASN A 250 -25.01 -17.07 5.27
C ASN A 250 -26.02 -16.45 4.31
N LEU A 251 -26.22 -17.11 3.17
CA LEU A 251 -27.40 -16.95 2.35
C LEU A 251 -28.19 -18.26 2.49
N THR A 252 -29.07 -18.31 3.48
CA THR A 252 -30.25 -19.19 3.48
C THR A 252 -31.26 -18.69 2.47
#